data_AF-A0A6S7IYS4-F1
#
_entry.id   AF-A0A6S7IYS4-F1
#
_cell.length_a   1.000
_cell.length_b   1.000
_cell.length_c   1.000
_cell.angle_alpha   90.00
_cell.angle_beta   90.00
_cell.angle_gamma   90.00
#
_symmetry.space_group_name_H-M   'P 1'
#
loop_
_entity.id
_entity.type
_entity.pdbx_description
1 polymer ?
#
loop_
_entity_poly.entity_id
_entity_poly.type
_entity_poly.pdbx_seq_one_letter_code
_entity_poly.pdbx_strand_id
1 'polypeptide(L)'
;MMEFLKPETAEAVIKLWKDFQSVYTVVSNWEPKSSAMELWKMAKEWVNSFVALSGKREGYERMRVMPYIPIMAVHIPWFFEKYSAVKMFTGQGVKKNDVARSIVLQKSNKWDSTGDVLRFESRQWLFKNREREPREYNKRNLEYWNNEIKKKHCGPAQQYRAQDIGENTCNPSTSGPIQTPPVNIAKMTVPQLKHQLKQKGIKGISKKSKQELVDMLTSII
;
A
#
# COMPACT_ATOMS: atom_id res chain seq x y z
N MET A 1 -5.45 8.52 39.80
CA MET A 1 -3.98 8.37 39.67
C MET A 1 -3.75 6.97 39.12
N MET A 2 -3.15 6.86 37.93
CA MET A 2 -2.97 5.57 37.23
C MET A 2 -1.86 4.75 37.90
N GLU A 3 -2.21 3.90 38.85
CA GLU A 3 -1.32 2.92 39.48
C GLU A 3 -1.18 1.68 38.57
N PHE A 4 -0.59 1.86 37.39
CA PHE A 4 -0.61 0.85 36.31
C PHE A 4 0.51 -0.20 36.38
N LEU A 5 1.44 -0.07 37.33
CA LEU A 5 2.56 -1.00 37.46
C LEU A 5 2.66 -1.44 38.91
N LYS A 6 2.28 -2.70 39.18
CA LYS A 6 2.69 -3.41 40.40
C LYS A 6 4.17 -3.79 40.22
N PRO A 7 5.14 -3.03 40.76
CA PRO A 7 6.57 -3.25 40.48
C PRO A 7 7.02 -4.66 40.89
N GLU A 8 6.42 -5.20 41.95
CA GLU A 8 6.70 -6.55 42.49
C GLU A 8 6.52 -7.68 41.48
N THR A 9 5.61 -7.51 40.50
CA THR A 9 5.32 -8.54 39.48
C THR A 9 5.82 -8.16 38.10
N ALA A 10 6.38 -6.95 37.94
CA ALA A 10 6.76 -6.40 36.64
C ALA A 10 7.86 -7.23 35.98
N GLU A 11 8.91 -7.58 36.73
CA GLU A 11 10.02 -8.40 36.22
C GLU A 11 9.56 -9.79 35.77
N ALA A 12 8.70 -10.44 36.56
CA ALA A 12 8.15 -11.75 36.23
C ALA A 12 7.29 -11.72 34.96
N VAL A 13 6.52 -10.65 34.76
CA VAL A 13 5.70 -10.47 33.55
C VAL A 13 6.58 -10.15 32.34
N ILE A 14 7.62 -9.33 32.49
CA ILE A 14 8.60 -9.07 31.42
C ILE A 14 9.26 -10.38 31.00
N LYS A 15 9.71 -11.20 31.97
CA LYS A 15 10.29 -12.51 31.70
C LYS A 15 9.31 -13.41 30.97
N LEU A 16 8.05 -13.49 31.42
CA LEU A 16 7.01 -14.31 30.79
C LEU A 16 6.83 -13.97 29.30
N TRP A 17 6.78 -12.68 28.95
CA TRP A 17 6.63 -12.27 27.55
C TRP A 17 7.90 -12.49 26.71
N LYS A 18 9.09 -12.37 27.31
CA LYS A 18 10.36 -12.74 26.64
C LYS A 18 10.46 -14.24 26.39
N ASP A 19 10.02 -15.05 27.34
CA ASP A 19 9.97 -16.51 27.20
C ASP A 19 8.95 -16.89 26.11
N PHE A 20 7.78 -16.24 26.09
CA PHE A 20 6.80 -16.40 25.00
C PHE A 20 7.39 -16.06 23.64
N GLN A 21 8.09 -14.92 23.53
CA GLN A 21 8.72 -14.49 22.29
C GLN A 21 9.73 -15.53 21.77
N SER A 22 10.50 -16.14 22.68
CA SER A 22 11.45 -17.20 22.32
C SER A 22 10.73 -18.41 21.73
N VAL A 23 9.67 -18.90 22.38
CA VAL A 23 8.84 -20.01 21.88
C VAL A 23 8.21 -19.64 20.53
N TYR A 24 7.60 -18.46 20.44
CA TYR A 24 6.91 -17.98 19.24
C TYR A 24 7.86 -17.84 18.03
N THR A 25 9.10 -17.42 18.27
CA THR A 25 10.12 -17.30 17.22
C THR A 25 10.45 -18.67 16.62
N VAL A 26 10.61 -19.70 17.45
CA VAL A 26 10.85 -21.08 16.97
C VAL A 26 9.66 -21.58 16.16
N VAL A 27 8.43 -21.39 16.65
CA VAL A 27 7.20 -21.83 15.95
C VAL A 27 6.98 -21.10 14.63
N SER A 28 7.39 -19.83 14.55
CA SER A 28 7.18 -18.99 13.37
C SER A 28 8.21 -19.19 12.27
N ASN A 29 9.31 -19.89 12.54
CA ASN A 29 10.36 -20.14 11.57
C ASN A 29 9.96 -21.25 10.59
N TRP A 30 10.41 -21.09 9.34
CA TRP A 30 10.21 -22.08 8.28
C TRP A 30 11.09 -23.32 8.46
N GLU A 31 12.32 -23.11 8.93
CA GLU A 31 13.30 -24.16 9.19
C GLU A 31 13.85 -23.97 10.62
N PRO A 32 13.10 -24.42 11.64
CA PRO A 32 13.57 -24.36 13.01
C PRO A 32 14.72 -25.35 13.22
N LYS A 33 15.83 -24.86 13.80
CA LYS A 33 16.97 -25.72 14.18
C LYS A 33 16.78 -26.43 15.52
N SER A 34 15.78 -26.01 16.28
CA SER A 34 15.48 -26.52 17.62
C SER A 34 14.78 -27.87 17.55
N SER A 35 15.11 -28.76 18.49
CA SER A 35 14.43 -30.04 18.61
C SER A 35 13.00 -29.88 19.15
N ALA A 36 12.10 -30.79 18.79
CA ALA A 36 10.74 -30.85 19.34
C ALA A 36 10.74 -30.92 20.88
N MET A 37 11.71 -31.61 21.47
CA MET A 37 11.85 -31.74 22.92
C MET A 37 12.25 -30.41 23.58
N GLU A 38 13.12 -29.63 22.94
CA GLU A 38 13.51 -28.30 23.43
C GLU A 38 12.31 -27.35 23.39
N LEU A 39 11.56 -27.38 22.29
CA LEU A 39 10.35 -26.57 22.14
C LEU A 39 9.30 -26.92 23.19
N TRP A 40 9.10 -28.22 23.46
CA TRP A 40 8.21 -28.69 24.52
C TRP A 40 8.64 -28.17 25.89
N LYS A 41 9.94 -28.28 26.21
CA LYS A 41 10.48 -27.81 27.49
C LYS A 41 10.29 -26.31 27.67
N MET A 42 10.62 -25.51 26.65
CA MET A 42 10.43 -24.05 26.66
C MET A 42 8.95 -23.68 26.84
N ALA A 43 8.05 -24.32 26.07
CA ALA A 43 6.63 -24.04 26.15
C ALA A 43 6.05 -24.43 27.52
N LYS A 44 6.47 -25.58 28.08
CA LYS A 44 6.05 -26.02 29.41
C LYS A 44 6.54 -25.08 30.52
N GLU A 45 7.79 -24.64 30.46
CA GLU A 45 8.35 -23.67 31.41
C GLU A 45 7.61 -22.33 31.34
N TRP A 46 7.23 -21.90 30.13
CA TRP A 46 6.42 -20.70 29.93
C TRP A 46 5.02 -20.83 30.54
N VAL A 47 4.31 -21.96 30.32
CA VAL A 47 2.99 -22.20 30.94
C VAL A 47 3.09 -22.24 32.46
N ASN A 48 4.12 -22.87 33.02
CA ASN A 48 4.33 -22.88 34.46
C ASN A 48 4.58 -21.47 35.01
N SER A 49 5.35 -20.64 34.29
CA SER A 49 5.58 -19.24 34.64
C SER A 49 4.29 -18.42 34.57
N PHE A 50 3.39 -18.72 33.62
CA PHE A 50 2.06 -18.09 33.54
C PHE A 50 1.22 -18.42 34.77
N VAL A 51 1.12 -19.71 35.14
CA VAL A 51 0.31 -20.16 36.28
C VAL A 51 0.90 -19.71 37.62
N ALA A 52 2.23 -19.55 37.73
CA ALA A 52 2.89 -19.04 38.93
C ALA A 52 2.53 -17.59 39.29
N LEU A 53 1.95 -16.84 38.35
CA LEU A 53 1.40 -15.49 38.58
C LEU A 53 -0.06 -15.51 39.07
N SER A 54 -0.71 -16.68 39.08
CA SER A 54 -2.06 -16.85 39.61
C SER A 54 -2.14 -16.39 41.06
N GLY A 55 -3.15 -15.60 41.40
CA GLY A 55 -3.34 -15.01 42.74
C GLY A 55 -2.45 -13.80 43.04
N LYS A 56 -1.37 -13.57 42.29
CA LYS A 56 -0.53 -12.35 42.41
C LYS A 56 -1.00 -11.25 41.47
N ARG A 57 -1.48 -11.64 40.28
CA ARG A 57 -1.99 -10.73 39.25
C ARG A 57 -3.24 -11.30 38.60
N GLU A 58 -4.27 -10.45 38.48
CA GLU A 58 -5.51 -10.80 37.81
C GLU A 58 -5.25 -11.12 36.33
N GLY A 59 -5.95 -12.15 35.83
CA GLY A 59 -5.85 -12.58 34.43
C GLY A 59 -4.84 -13.69 34.16
N TYR A 60 -4.06 -14.08 35.17
CA TYR A 60 -3.12 -15.21 35.11
C TYR A 60 -3.66 -16.47 35.81
N GLU A 61 -4.97 -16.50 36.09
CA GLU A 61 -5.58 -17.67 36.72
C GLU A 61 -5.55 -18.88 35.78
N ARG A 62 -5.55 -20.08 36.36
CA ARG A 62 -5.65 -21.33 35.59
C ARG A 62 -6.90 -21.41 34.71
N MET A 63 -7.99 -20.76 35.12
CA MET A 63 -9.23 -20.64 34.33
C MET A 63 -9.04 -19.81 33.04
N ARG A 64 -8.00 -18.97 32.98
CA ARG A 64 -7.64 -18.13 31.82
C ARG A 64 -6.69 -18.84 30.85
N VAL A 65 -6.35 -20.10 31.11
CA VAL A 65 -5.57 -20.91 30.19
C VAL A 65 -6.42 -21.25 28.98
N MET A 66 -6.34 -20.40 27.96
CA MET A 66 -7.07 -20.54 26.70
C MET A 66 -6.61 -21.77 25.91
N PRO A 67 -7.45 -22.35 25.02
CA PRO A 67 -7.10 -23.56 24.25
C PRO A 67 -5.79 -23.48 23.46
N TYR A 68 -5.40 -22.28 23.00
CA TYR A 68 -4.13 -22.07 22.29
C TYR A 68 -2.89 -22.35 23.14
N ILE A 69 -2.97 -22.22 24.47
CA ILE A 69 -1.85 -22.48 25.38
C ILE A 69 -1.53 -23.98 25.44
N PRO A 70 -2.48 -24.88 25.75
CA PRO A 70 -2.26 -26.32 25.62
C PRO A 70 -1.90 -26.76 24.21
N ILE A 71 -2.47 -26.15 23.16
CA ILE A 71 -2.08 -26.45 21.77
C ILE A 71 -0.59 -26.18 21.55
N MET A 72 -0.10 -25.04 22.01
CA MET A 72 1.31 -24.68 21.88
C MET A 72 2.23 -25.60 22.70
N ALA A 73 1.84 -25.98 23.90
CA ALA A 73 2.68 -26.80 24.76
C ALA A 73 2.65 -28.30 24.39
N VAL A 74 1.54 -28.83 23.86
CA VAL A 74 1.37 -30.28 23.64
C VAL A 74 1.37 -30.62 22.16
N HIS A 75 0.55 -29.94 21.35
CA HIS A 75 0.36 -30.33 19.96
C HIS A 75 1.48 -29.82 19.05
N ILE A 76 1.97 -28.59 19.26
CA ILE A 76 3.03 -28.04 18.41
C ILE A 76 4.32 -28.89 18.44
N PRO A 77 4.84 -29.36 19.60
CA PRO A 77 5.98 -30.26 19.63
C PRO A 77 5.75 -31.56 18.84
N TRP A 78 4.56 -32.16 18.94
CA TRP A 78 4.21 -33.34 18.13
C TRP A 78 4.18 -33.05 16.63
N PHE A 79 3.66 -31.88 16.23
CA PHE A 79 3.70 -31.44 14.82
C PHE A 79 5.15 -31.21 14.35
N PHE A 80 6.02 -30.69 15.21
CA PHE A 80 7.45 -30.51 14.92
C PHE A 80 8.16 -31.84 14.72
N GLU A 81 7.86 -32.85 15.54
CA GLU A 81 8.43 -34.20 15.37
C GLU A 81 8.02 -34.84 14.04
N LYS A 82 6.76 -34.62 13.61
CA LYS A 82 6.22 -35.24 12.41
C LYS A 82 6.54 -34.51 11.11
N TYR A 83 6.57 -33.18 11.12
CA TYR A 83 6.64 -32.35 9.91
C TYR A 83 7.78 -31.33 9.92
N SER A 84 8.62 -31.34 10.97
CA SER A 84 9.78 -30.45 11.15
C SER A 84 9.44 -28.96 11.35
N ALA A 85 8.29 -28.48 10.87
CA ALA A 85 7.84 -27.10 11.06
C ALA A 85 6.31 -26.98 11.01
N VAL A 86 5.77 -26.00 11.74
CA VAL A 86 4.33 -25.69 11.75
C VAL A 86 3.99 -24.55 10.79
N LYS A 87 4.96 -23.68 10.47
CA LYS A 87 4.74 -22.46 9.68
C LYS A 87 4.14 -22.72 8.29
N MET A 88 4.51 -23.83 7.67
CA MET A 88 4.02 -24.25 6.35
C MET A 88 2.51 -24.52 6.32
N PHE A 89 1.92 -24.91 7.44
CA PHE A 89 0.49 -25.22 7.55
C PHE A 89 -0.38 -24.00 7.91
N THR A 90 0.21 -22.80 7.93
CA THR A 90 -0.54 -21.59 8.31
C THR A 90 -1.48 -21.14 7.19
N GLY A 91 -2.74 -20.88 7.54
CA GLY A 91 -3.75 -20.33 6.62
C GLY A 91 -3.53 -18.85 6.26
N GLN A 92 -2.33 -18.29 6.47
CA GLN A 92 -2.05 -16.88 6.26
C GLN A 92 -2.20 -16.48 4.77
N GLY A 93 -1.82 -17.36 3.86
CA GLY A 93 -1.96 -17.13 2.41
C GLY A 93 -3.43 -16.98 2.00
N VAL A 94 -4.31 -17.82 2.55
CA VAL A 94 -5.76 -17.79 2.26
C VAL A 94 -6.41 -16.52 2.80
N LYS A 95 -5.99 -16.05 3.98
CA LYS A 95 -6.54 -14.81 4.58
C LYS A 95 -6.12 -13.56 3.80
N LYS A 96 -4.96 -13.57 3.14
CA LYS A 96 -4.48 -12.45 2.30
C LYS A 96 -5.10 -12.51 0.89
N ASN A 97 -6.42 -12.52 0.81
CA ASN A 97 -7.15 -12.64 -0.45
C ASN A 97 -7.41 -11.28 -1.15
N ASP A 98 -6.50 -10.32 -1.00
CA ASP A 98 -6.68 -8.96 -1.51
C ASP A 98 -6.68 -8.92 -3.05
N VAL A 99 -5.88 -9.80 -3.68
CA VAL A 99 -5.76 -9.90 -5.14
C VAL A 99 -7.06 -10.40 -5.75
N ALA A 100 -7.65 -11.48 -5.23
CA ALA A 100 -8.94 -11.95 -5.73
C ALA A 100 -10.02 -10.89 -5.54
N ARG A 101 -10.06 -10.23 -4.38
CA ARG A 101 -11.00 -9.14 -4.12
C ARG A 101 -10.84 -8.00 -5.13
N SER A 102 -9.61 -7.59 -5.43
CA SER A 102 -9.32 -6.57 -6.45
C SER A 102 -9.84 -6.98 -7.83
N ILE A 103 -9.61 -8.23 -8.23
CA ILE A 103 -10.08 -8.76 -9.52
C ILE A 103 -11.61 -8.73 -9.58
N VAL A 104 -12.29 -9.24 -8.57
CA VAL A 104 -13.76 -9.28 -8.52
C VAL A 104 -14.37 -7.88 -8.57
N LEU A 105 -13.78 -6.91 -7.87
CA LEU A 105 -14.32 -5.55 -7.80
C LEU A 105 -14.02 -4.69 -9.03
N GLN A 106 -12.86 -4.85 -9.65
CA GLN A 106 -12.38 -3.91 -10.68
C GLN A 106 -12.30 -4.51 -12.09
N LYS A 107 -12.17 -5.82 -12.22
CA LYS A 107 -11.78 -6.47 -13.49
C LYS A 107 -12.76 -7.56 -13.95
N SER A 108 -13.53 -8.14 -13.03
CA SER A 108 -14.55 -9.14 -13.34
C SER A 108 -15.83 -8.48 -13.82
N ASN A 109 -16.52 -9.15 -14.75
CA ASN A 109 -17.89 -8.78 -15.14
C ASN A 109 -18.92 -9.29 -14.11
N LYS A 110 -18.49 -9.98 -13.06
CA LYS A 110 -19.29 -10.58 -11.97
C LYS A 110 -20.21 -11.74 -12.36
N TRP A 111 -20.25 -12.12 -13.64
CA TRP A 111 -20.98 -13.30 -14.12
C TRP A 111 -20.37 -14.61 -13.61
N ASP A 112 -19.05 -14.68 -13.52
CA ASP A 112 -18.30 -15.81 -12.94
C ASP A 112 -17.07 -15.27 -12.19
N SER A 113 -17.31 -14.64 -11.04
CA SER A 113 -16.26 -13.98 -10.25
C SER A 113 -15.14 -14.95 -9.85
N THR A 114 -15.47 -16.20 -9.55
CA THR A 114 -14.51 -17.23 -9.15
C THR A 114 -13.67 -17.68 -10.33
N GLY A 115 -14.30 -17.98 -11.48
CA GLY A 115 -13.59 -18.33 -12.70
C GLY A 115 -12.74 -17.17 -13.23
N ASP A 116 -13.20 -15.93 -13.09
CA ASP A 116 -12.43 -14.75 -13.47
C ASP A 116 -11.16 -14.59 -12.65
N VAL A 117 -11.20 -14.85 -11.33
CA VAL A 117 -10.02 -14.84 -10.46
C VAL A 117 -9.02 -15.91 -10.91
N LEU A 118 -9.49 -17.14 -11.13
CA LEU A 118 -8.64 -18.26 -11.56
C LEU A 118 -8.01 -18.02 -12.95
N ARG A 119 -8.82 -17.53 -13.90
CA ARG A 119 -8.35 -17.23 -15.27
C ARG A 119 -7.41 -16.03 -15.30
N PHE A 120 -7.60 -15.06 -14.41
CA PHE A 120 -6.75 -13.87 -14.36
C PHE A 120 -5.30 -14.23 -14.05
N GLU A 121 -5.05 -15.11 -13.08
CA GLU A 121 -3.70 -15.55 -12.73
C GLU A 121 -3.02 -16.25 -13.92
N SER A 122 -3.71 -17.21 -14.56
CA SER A 122 -3.22 -17.88 -15.76
C SER A 122 -2.86 -16.90 -16.89
N ARG A 123 -3.71 -15.87 -17.11
CA ARG A 123 -3.42 -14.81 -18.08
C ARG A 123 -2.19 -13.99 -17.69
N GLN A 124 -2.06 -13.57 -16.44
CA GLN A 124 -0.88 -12.83 -15.98
C GLN A 124 0.41 -13.63 -16.22
N TRP A 125 0.37 -14.94 -15.99
CA TRP A 125 1.52 -15.82 -16.22
C TRP A 125 1.89 -15.90 -17.70
N LEU A 126 0.90 -16.09 -18.59
CA LEU A 126 1.08 -16.11 -20.05
C LEU A 126 1.63 -14.78 -20.61
N PHE A 127 1.25 -13.66 -20.01
CA PHE A 127 1.66 -12.32 -20.45
C PHE A 127 2.86 -11.76 -19.68
N LYS A 128 3.46 -12.51 -18.74
CA LYS A 128 4.55 -12.02 -17.86
C LYS A 128 5.74 -11.44 -18.63
N ASN A 129 6.06 -12.04 -19.77
CA ASN A 129 7.21 -11.66 -20.61
C ASN A 129 6.79 -10.88 -21.87
N ARG A 130 5.53 -10.42 -21.95
CA ARG A 130 4.99 -9.73 -23.12
C ARG A 130 4.62 -8.31 -22.75
N GLU A 131 5.22 -7.34 -23.43
CA GLU A 131 4.76 -5.96 -23.33
C GLU A 131 3.55 -5.73 -24.24
N ARG A 132 2.65 -4.84 -23.80
CA ARG A 132 1.49 -4.47 -24.59
C ARG A 132 1.90 -3.47 -25.64
N GLU A 133 1.90 -3.88 -26.89
CA GLU A 133 1.99 -2.97 -28.03
C GLU A 133 0.76 -2.03 -28.05
N PRO A 134 0.96 -0.70 -28.11
CA PRO A 134 -0.11 0.25 -28.36
C PRO A 134 -0.78 -0.09 -29.69
N ARG A 135 -2.09 -0.34 -29.68
CA ARG A 135 -2.83 -0.50 -30.93
C ARG A 135 -2.79 0.81 -31.70
N GLU A 136 -2.44 0.74 -32.97
CA GLU A 136 -2.57 1.86 -33.89
C GLU A 136 -4.04 2.28 -33.94
N TYR A 137 -4.33 3.47 -33.42
CA TYR A 137 -5.69 3.98 -33.29
C TYR A 137 -5.90 5.17 -34.22
N ASN A 138 -6.60 4.91 -35.32
CA ASN A 138 -7.03 5.96 -36.24
C ASN A 138 -8.33 6.60 -35.73
N LYS A 139 -8.22 7.86 -35.28
CA LYS A 139 -9.37 8.67 -34.87
C LYS A 139 -10.22 9.01 -36.09
N ARG A 140 -11.34 8.30 -36.28
CA ARG A 140 -12.26 8.52 -37.42
C ARG A 140 -12.94 9.90 -37.41
N ASN A 141 -13.32 10.41 -36.24
CA ASN A 141 -13.96 11.73 -36.09
C ASN A 141 -13.06 12.66 -35.28
N LEU A 142 -12.23 13.44 -35.97
CA LEU A 142 -11.30 14.37 -35.34
C LEU A 142 -12.02 15.46 -34.54
N GLU A 143 -13.17 15.94 -35.02
CA GLU A 143 -13.95 16.99 -34.37
C GLU A 143 -14.51 16.53 -33.02
N TYR A 144 -15.05 15.31 -32.97
CA TYR A 144 -15.52 14.70 -31.73
C TYR A 144 -14.38 14.58 -30.70
N TRP A 145 -13.24 14.03 -31.12
CA TRP A 145 -12.10 13.77 -30.23
C TRP A 145 -11.34 15.04 -29.81
N ASN A 146 -11.37 16.10 -30.63
CA ASN A 146 -10.65 17.34 -30.33
C ASN A 146 -11.50 18.33 -29.53
N ASN A 147 -12.79 18.43 -29.84
CA ASN A 147 -13.65 19.52 -29.37
C ASN A 147 -14.87 19.01 -28.59
N GLU A 148 -15.65 18.07 -29.12
CA GLU A 148 -16.90 17.66 -28.46
C GLU A 148 -16.67 16.92 -27.13
N ILE A 149 -15.67 16.04 -27.09
CA ILE A 149 -15.36 15.27 -25.88
C ILE A 149 -14.96 16.19 -24.72
N LYS A 150 -14.21 17.26 -25.01
CA LYS A 150 -13.82 18.26 -24.01
C LYS A 150 -15.05 19.03 -23.51
N LYS A 151 -15.98 19.39 -24.41
CA LYS A 151 -17.25 20.06 -24.05
C LYS A 151 -18.16 19.17 -23.20
N LYS A 152 -18.18 17.85 -23.44
CA LYS A 152 -18.98 16.88 -22.67
C LYS A 152 -18.41 16.57 -21.29
N HIS A 153 -17.08 16.58 -21.13
CA HIS A 153 -16.42 16.36 -19.83
C HIS A 153 -16.25 17.63 -19.00
N CYS A 154 -16.35 18.80 -19.64
CA CYS A 154 -16.51 20.08 -18.99
C CYS A 154 -17.93 20.11 -18.39
N GLY A 155 -18.06 19.77 -17.11
CA GLY A 155 -19.35 19.82 -16.41
C GLY A 155 -19.96 21.23 -16.45
N PRO A 156 -21.27 21.38 -16.19
CA PRO A 156 -21.99 22.66 -16.31
C PRO A 156 -21.28 23.83 -15.63
N ALA A 157 -20.60 23.57 -14.49
CA ALA A 157 -19.87 24.56 -13.71
C ALA A 157 -18.70 25.26 -14.44
N GLN A 158 -18.12 24.67 -15.49
CA GLN A 158 -17.04 25.30 -16.26
C GLN A 158 -17.53 26.01 -17.53
N GLN A 159 -18.75 25.74 -17.99
CA GLN A 159 -19.33 26.42 -19.14
C GLN A 159 -19.71 27.88 -18.81
N TYR A 160 -20.23 28.14 -17.61
CA TYR A 160 -20.51 29.50 -17.14
C TYR A 160 -19.26 30.39 -17.05
N ARG A 161 -18.11 29.81 -16.67
CA ARG A 161 -16.85 30.56 -16.53
C ARG A 161 -16.20 30.96 -17.87
N ALA A 162 -16.60 30.32 -18.97
CA ALA A 162 -16.10 30.61 -20.31
C ALA A 162 -16.93 31.66 -21.05
N GLN A 163 -18.16 31.93 -20.59
CA GLN A 163 -19.02 32.97 -21.15
C GLN A 163 -18.68 34.38 -20.62
N ASP A 164 -18.08 34.47 -19.43
CA ASP A 164 -17.61 35.75 -18.86
C ASP A 164 -16.29 36.28 -19.45
N ILE A 165 -15.69 35.55 -20.40
CA ILE A 165 -14.46 35.98 -21.11
C ILE A 165 -14.75 35.99 -22.60
N GLY A 166 -15.67 36.84 -23.01
CA GLY A 166 -16.01 37.03 -24.41
C GLY A 166 -16.36 38.47 -24.70
N GLU A 167 -15.36 39.35 -24.76
CA GLU A 167 -15.42 40.58 -25.57
C GLU A 167 -14.02 41.20 -25.68
N ASN A 168 -13.36 40.97 -26.82
CA ASN A 168 -12.75 42.02 -27.62
C ASN A 168 -12.24 41.43 -28.94
N THR A 169 -13.09 41.56 -29.94
CA THR A 169 -12.79 41.44 -31.36
C THR A 169 -11.87 42.58 -31.79
N CYS A 170 -10.86 42.31 -32.62
CA CYS A 170 -10.56 43.10 -33.83
C CYS A 170 -9.41 42.47 -34.65
N ASN A 171 -9.66 42.39 -35.96
CA ASN A 171 -8.81 41.87 -37.04
C ASN A 171 -7.68 42.89 -37.44
N PRO A 172 -7.05 42.80 -38.62
CA PRO A 172 -6.00 41.89 -39.09
C PRO A 172 -4.66 42.62 -39.44
N SER A 173 -3.64 41.84 -39.82
CA SER A 173 -2.47 42.22 -40.67
C SER A 173 -1.16 42.75 -40.02
N THR A 174 -0.07 42.06 -40.40
CA THR A 174 1.27 42.60 -40.78
C THR A 174 2.36 42.85 -39.70
N SER A 175 3.33 41.92 -39.73
CA SER A 175 4.80 42.01 -39.50
C SER A 175 5.42 42.86 -38.35
N GLY A 176 5.91 42.14 -37.32
CA GLY A 176 7.14 42.39 -36.52
C GLY A 176 7.10 43.50 -35.45
N PRO A 177 8.10 43.58 -34.54
CA PRO A 177 8.74 42.56 -33.70
C PRO A 177 8.23 42.62 -32.23
N ILE A 178 8.03 41.46 -31.57
CA ILE A 178 7.49 41.42 -30.20
C ILE A 178 8.61 41.67 -29.18
N GLN A 179 8.53 42.81 -28.50
CA GLN A 179 9.21 43.05 -27.22
C GLN A 179 8.45 42.30 -26.11
N THR A 180 9.16 41.53 -25.28
CA THR A 180 8.60 40.71 -24.19
C THR A 180 8.25 41.56 -22.97
N PRO A 181 7.01 41.54 -22.46
CA PRO A 181 6.70 42.06 -21.13
C PRO A 181 7.18 41.10 -20.02
N PRO A 182 7.48 41.61 -18.81
CA PRO A 182 8.05 40.83 -17.71
C PRO A 182 7.07 39.77 -17.20
N VAL A 183 7.47 38.50 -17.30
CA VAL A 183 6.67 37.34 -16.88
C VAL A 183 6.63 37.30 -15.34
N ASN A 184 5.44 37.39 -14.76
CA ASN A 184 5.25 37.30 -13.31
C ASN A 184 5.21 35.82 -12.87
N ILE A 185 6.39 35.23 -12.66
CA ILE A 185 6.63 33.79 -12.42
C ILE A 185 5.88 33.27 -11.18
N ALA A 186 5.69 34.10 -10.15
CA ALA A 186 5.05 33.71 -8.89
C ALA A 186 3.56 33.32 -9.05
N LYS A 187 2.87 33.86 -10.05
CA LYS A 187 1.45 33.57 -10.30
C LYS A 187 1.21 32.36 -11.19
N MET A 188 2.26 31.75 -11.74
CA MET A 188 2.13 30.61 -12.65
C MET A 188 1.71 29.33 -11.93
N THR A 189 0.92 28.51 -12.62
CA THR A 189 0.52 27.20 -12.12
C THR A 189 1.66 26.18 -12.28
N VAL A 190 1.70 25.15 -11.42
CA VAL A 190 2.73 24.08 -11.44
C VAL A 190 2.93 23.45 -12.83
N PRO A 191 1.88 23.18 -13.64
CA PRO A 191 2.05 22.67 -15.00
C PRO A 191 2.77 23.64 -15.94
N GLN A 192 2.48 24.95 -15.83
CA GLN A 192 3.12 25.98 -16.65
C GLN A 192 4.59 26.18 -16.29
N LEU A 193 4.92 26.13 -14.99
CA LEU A 193 6.31 26.18 -14.51
C LEU A 193 7.12 24.97 -15.03
N LYS A 194 6.55 23.77 -14.96
CA LYS A 194 7.18 22.54 -15.50
C LYS A 194 7.37 22.61 -17.01
N HIS A 195 6.43 23.21 -17.73
CA HIS A 195 6.53 23.38 -19.18
C HIS A 195 7.66 24.34 -19.57
N GLN A 196 7.77 25.50 -18.89
CA GLN A 196 8.86 26.46 -19.14
C GLN A 196 10.24 25.89 -18.82
N LEU A 197 10.40 25.18 -17.70
CA LEU A 197 11.68 24.55 -17.36
C LEU A 197 12.06 23.44 -18.34
N LYS A 198 11.08 22.70 -18.88
CA LYS A 198 11.31 21.72 -19.95
C LYS A 198 11.72 22.38 -21.27
N GLN A 199 11.13 23.52 -21.62
CA GLN A 199 11.56 24.31 -22.78
C GLN A 199 12.99 24.81 -22.63
N LYS A 200 13.44 25.10 -21.40
CA LYS A 200 14.82 25.43 -21.06
C LYS A 200 15.75 24.21 -20.89
N GLY A 201 15.28 22.99 -21.21
CA GLY A 201 16.12 21.78 -21.26
C GLY A 201 16.40 21.10 -19.91
N ILE A 202 15.76 21.53 -18.82
CA ILE A 202 16.02 21.03 -17.46
C ILE A 202 15.26 19.70 -17.25
N LYS A 203 15.96 18.69 -16.73
CA LYS A 203 15.42 17.35 -16.44
C LYS A 203 15.26 17.16 -14.92
N GLY A 204 14.46 16.19 -14.48
CA GLY A 204 14.31 15.85 -13.05
C GLY A 204 13.31 16.72 -12.25
N ILE A 205 12.25 17.22 -12.91
CA ILE A 205 11.33 18.23 -12.37
C ILE A 205 10.04 17.61 -11.80
N SER A 206 9.83 16.31 -12.00
CA SER A 206 8.53 15.65 -11.77
C SER A 206 8.07 15.66 -10.30
N LYS A 207 9.00 15.57 -9.35
CA LYS A 207 8.73 15.47 -7.90
C LYS A 207 8.98 16.77 -7.11
N LYS A 208 9.31 17.88 -7.78
CA LYS A 208 9.66 19.14 -7.13
C LYS A 208 8.44 19.97 -6.72
N SER A 209 8.55 20.65 -5.59
CA SER A 209 7.48 21.49 -5.01
C SER A 209 7.29 22.78 -5.82
N LYS A 210 6.15 23.46 -5.68
CA LYS A 210 5.87 24.71 -6.43
C LYS A 210 6.95 25.78 -6.17
N GLN A 211 7.43 25.91 -4.94
CA GLN A 211 8.47 26.87 -4.57
C GLN A 211 9.80 26.51 -5.24
N GLU A 212 10.23 25.24 -5.19
CA GLU A 212 11.45 24.78 -5.86
C GLU A 212 11.42 25.00 -7.38
N LEU A 213 10.23 24.91 -8.01
CA LEU A 213 10.04 25.18 -9.43
C LEU A 213 10.17 26.65 -9.78
N VAL A 214 9.68 27.53 -8.89
CA VAL A 214 9.81 28.98 -9.05
C VAL A 214 11.28 29.37 -8.85
N ASP A 215 11.93 28.85 -7.81
CA ASP A 215 13.34 29.14 -7.49
C ASP A 215 14.28 28.70 -8.61
N MET A 216 14.05 27.52 -9.20
CA MET A 216 14.81 27.09 -10.38
C MET A 216 14.57 27.98 -11.60
N LEU A 217 13.40 28.60 -11.75
CA LEU A 217 13.08 29.46 -12.90
C LEU A 217 13.68 30.86 -12.72
N THR A 218 13.68 31.39 -11.50
CA THR A 218 14.32 32.66 -11.13
C THR A 218 15.84 32.57 -11.10
N SER A 219 16.43 31.40 -10.80
CA SER A 219 17.88 31.17 -10.85
C SER A 219 18.45 31.09 -12.28
N ILE A 220 17.58 31.05 -13.30
CA ILE A 220 17.94 30.85 -14.73
C ILE A 220 17.59 32.11 -15.56
N ILE A 221 17.21 33.20 -14.89
CA ILE A 221 17.07 34.55 -15.45
C ILE A 221 18.24 35.35 -14.92
#